data_AF-A0A3E0I902-F1
#
_entry.id   AF-A0A3E0I902-F1
#
_cell.length_a   1.000
_cell.length_b   1.000
_cell.length_c   1.000
_cell.angle_alpha   90.00
_cell.angle_beta   90.00
_cell.angle_gamma   90.00
#
_symmetry.space_group_name_H-M   'P 1'
#
loop_
_entity.id
_entity.type
_entity.pdbx_description
1 polymer ?
#
loop_
_entity_poly.entity_id
_entity_poly.type
_entity_poly.pdbx_seq_one_letter_code
_entity_poly.pdbx_strand_id
1 'polypeptide(L)'
;MKKGNIIQVKSYDFAVKIVKLYKHLSQEKKEFVLSKQLLRSGTSIGANIEEARETHYWIRLLKDTGFLSKDTAQSFLNDVEEILKIIGSIQKTIRNS
;
A
#
# COMPACT_ATOMS: atom_id res chain seq x y z
N MET A 1 -6.14 19.82 4.94
CA MET A 1 -5.82 18.48 4.38
C MET A 1 -5.24 17.63 5.51
N LYS A 2 -5.85 16.47 5.82
CA LYS A 2 -5.40 15.59 6.93
C LYS A 2 -3.93 15.19 6.71
N LYS A 3 -3.11 15.18 7.77
CA LYS A 3 -1.72 14.68 7.77
C LYS A 3 -1.61 13.47 6.83
N GLY A 4 -0.87 13.63 5.73
CA GLY A 4 -0.72 12.59 4.71
C GLY A 4 -0.29 11.28 5.37
N ASN A 5 -0.86 10.16 4.91
CA ASN A 5 -0.58 8.88 5.53
C ASN A 5 0.90 8.54 5.34
N ILE A 6 1.67 8.50 6.43
CA ILE A 6 3.13 8.40 6.41
C ILE A 6 3.61 7.16 5.63
N ILE A 7 2.84 6.06 5.66
CA ILE A 7 3.20 4.82 4.95
C ILE A 7 3.10 5.01 3.44
N GLN A 8 2.11 5.75 2.94
CA GLN A 8 1.97 6.02 1.50
C GLN A 8 3.16 6.80 0.97
N VAL A 9 3.57 7.85 1.70
CA VAL A 9 4.75 8.66 1.34
C VAL A 9 6.00 7.79 1.34
N LYS A 10 6.23 7.03 2.42
CA LYS A 10 7.41 6.17 2.54
C LYS A 10 7.44 5.05 1.49
N SER A 11 6.31 4.41 1.21
CA SER A 11 6.23 3.35 0.20
C SER A 11 6.47 3.89 -1.20
N TYR A 12 5.98 5.10 -1.50
CA TYR A 12 6.24 5.77 -2.77
C TYR A 12 7.72 6.14 -2.94
N ASP A 13 8.32 6.79 -1.93
CA ASP A 13 9.75 7.13 -1.94
C ASP A 13 10.63 5.89 -2.08
N PHE A 14 10.24 4.79 -1.43
CA PHE A 14 10.92 3.50 -1.56
C PHE A 14 10.78 2.94 -2.99
N ALA A 15 9.59 2.96 -3.58
CA ALA A 15 9.36 2.51 -4.95
C ALA A 15 10.22 3.30 -5.96
N VAL A 16 10.36 4.62 -5.79
CA VAL A 16 11.25 5.45 -6.61
C VAL A 16 12.71 5.00 -6.50
N LYS A 17 13.18 4.67 -5.29
CA LYS A 17 14.54 4.14 -5.06
C LYS A 17 14.73 2.79 -5.74
N ILE A 18 13.75 1.89 -5.65
CA ILE A 18 13.77 0.58 -6.30
C ILE A 18 13.87 0.71 -7.82
N VAL A 19 13.09 1.61 -8.44
CA VAL A 19 13.15 1.86 -9.89
C VAL A 19 14.53 2.38 -10.31
N LYS A 20 15.12 3.30 -9.55
CA LYS A 20 16.48 3.81 -9.82
C LYS A 20 17.54 2.69 -9.69
N LEU A 21 17.43 1.86 -8.67
CA LEU A 21 18.33 0.72 -8.47
C LEU A 21 18.20 -0.30 -9.60
N TYR A 22 16.98 -0.64 -10.00
CA TYR A 22 16.71 -1.51 -11.15
C TYR A 22 17.41 -1.01 -12.41
N LYS A 23 17.25 0.29 -12.73
CA LYS A 23 17.92 0.92 -13.88
C LYS A 23 19.44 0.76 -13.79
N HIS A 24 20.04 1.04 -12.64
CA HIS A 24 21.48 0.88 -12.44
C HIS A 24 21.95 -0.57 -12.63
N LEU A 25 21.28 -1.54 -12.00
CA LEU A 25 21.65 -2.96 -12.10
C LEU A 25 21.51 -3.50 -13.54
N SER A 26 20.44 -3.13 -14.24
CA SER A 26 20.21 -3.56 -15.61
C SER A 26 21.14 -2.88 -16.62
N GLN A 27 21.46 -1.60 -16.43
CA GLN A 27 22.27 -0.83 -17.39
C GLN A 27 23.78 -1.05 -17.18
N GLU A 28 24.25 -0.94 -15.94
CA GLU A 28 25.69 -0.97 -15.61
C GLU A 28 26.18 -2.39 -15.31
N LYS A 29 25.40 -3.18 -14.59
CA LYS A 29 25.81 -4.53 -14.15
C LYS A 29 25.31 -5.65 -15.06
N LYS A 30 24.43 -5.33 -16.03
CA LYS A 30 23.74 -6.30 -16.89
C LYS A 30 23.08 -7.43 -16.10
N GLU A 31 22.58 -7.12 -14.90
CA GLU A 31 21.86 -8.06 -14.05
C GLU A 31 20.35 -7.85 -14.25
N PHE A 32 19.64 -8.92 -14.62
CA PHE A 32 18.24 -8.84 -15.07
C PHE A 32 17.30 -9.79 -14.32
N VAL A 33 17.81 -10.79 -13.62
CA VAL A 33 16.99 -11.82 -12.97
C VAL A 33 16.56 -11.30 -11.60
N LEU A 34 17.52 -10.97 -10.75
CA LEU A 34 17.25 -10.50 -9.39
C LEU A 34 16.69 -9.07 -9.40
N SER A 35 17.21 -8.20 -10.26
CA SER A 35 16.76 -6.83 -10.40
C SER A 35 15.29 -6.74 -10.78
N LYS A 36 14.80 -7.64 -11.65
CA LYS A 36 13.39 -7.71 -12.03
C LYS A 36 12.50 -8.25 -10.91
N GLN A 37 12.98 -9.23 -10.14
CA GLN A 37 12.27 -9.72 -8.96
C GLN A 37 12.15 -8.60 -7.91
N LEU A 38 13.24 -7.88 -7.65
CA LEU A 38 13.28 -6.76 -6.72
C LEU A 38 12.39 -5.60 -7.17
N LEU A 39 12.37 -5.28 -8.48
CA LEU A 39 11.48 -4.25 -9.03
C LEU A 39 10.03 -4.58 -8.69
N ARG A 40 9.58 -5.80 -9.02
CA ARG A 40 8.21 -6.25 -8.78
C ARG A 40 7.84 -6.18 -7.29
N SER A 41 8.64 -6.80 -6.43
CA SER A 41 8.34 -6.89 -5.00
C SER A 41 8.49 -5.54 -4.29
N GLY A 42 9.44 -4.70 -4.71
CA GLY A 42 9.66 -3.38 -4.11
C GLY A 42 8.56 -2.37 -4.45
N THR A 43 8.04 -2.38 -5.68
CA THR A 43 6.93 -1.50 -6.08
C THR A 43 5.57 -1.99 -5.61
N SER A 44 5.38 -3.31 -5.42
CA SER A 44 4.11 -3.87 -4.96
C SER A 44 3.73 -3.46 -3.53
N ILE A 45 4.71 -3.06 -2.71
CA ILE A 45 4.45 -2.56 -1.35
C ILE A 45 3.50 -1.37 -1.37
N GLY A 46 3.78 -0.36 -2.20
CA GLY A 46 2.92 0.81 -2.33
C GLY A 46 1.57 0.47 -2.99
N ALA A 47 1.59 -0.38 -4.02
CA ALA A 47 0.38 -0.79 -4.73
C ALA A 47 -0.63 -1.47 -3.81
N ASN A 48 -0.19 -2.45 -3.00
CA ASN A 48 -1.05 -3.17 -2.07
C ASN A 48 -1.69 -2.24 -1.01
N ILE A 49 -0.99 -1.17 -0.62
CA ILE A 49 -1.53 -0.17 0.32
C ILE A 49 -2.67 0.62 -0.32
N GLU A 50 -2.53 1.01 -1.58
CA GLU A 50 -3.58 1.72 -2.32
C GLU A 50 -4.77 0.80 -2.60
N GLU A 51 -4.55 -0.45 -3.01
CA GLU A 51 -5.61 -1.43 -3.25
C GLU A 51 -6.48 -1.67 -2.00
N ALA A 52 -5.88 -1.71 -0.81
CA ALA A 52 -6.62 -1.81 0.45
C ALA A 52 -7.51 -0.58 0.71
N ARG A 53 -7.05 0.63 0.33
CA ARG A 53 -7.87 1.86 0.45
C ARG A 53 -8.98 1.91 -0.58
N GLU A 54 -8.69 1.49 -1.81
CA GLU A 54 -9.70 1.39 -2.86
C GLU A 54 -10.79 0.41 -2.44
N THR A 55 -10.41 -0.75 -1.89
CA THR A 55 -11.36 -1.74 -1.34
C THR A 55 -12.24 -1.10 -0.26
N HIS A 56 -11.65 -0.37 0.68
CA HIS A 56 -12.41 0.36 1.70
C HIS A 56 -13.39 1.39 1.09
N TYR A 57 -12.96 2.11 0.05
CA TYR A 57 -13.83 3.05 -0.67
C TYR A 57 -15.01 2.34 -1.35
N TRP A 58 -14.76 1.25 -2.07
CA TRP A 58 -15.81 0.50 -2.78
C TRP A 58 -16.83 -0.10 -1.81
N ILE A 59 -16.41 -0.64 -0.67
CA ILE A 59 -17.34 -1.17 0.34
C ILE A 59 -18.27 -0.05 0.84
N ARG A 60 -17.73 1.15 1.10
CA ARG A 60 -18.55 2.31 1.48
C ARG A 60 -19.53 2.71 0.38
N LEU A 61 -19.07 2.78 -0.87
CA LEU A 61 -19.93 3.13 -2.00
C LEU A 61 -21.07 2.13 -2.18
N LEU A 62 -20.78 0.83 -2.09
CA LEU A 62 -21.78 -0.23 -2.19
C LEU A 62 -22.79 -0.18 -1.03
N LYS A 63 -22.36 0.18 0.18
CA LYS A 63 -23.25 0.43 1.31
C LYS A 63 -24.17 1.64 1.05
N ASP A 64 -23.58 2.76 0.64
CA ASP A 64 -24.28 4.03 0.49
C ASP A 64 -25.25 4.03 -0.72
N THR A 65 -24.99 3.17 -1.72
CA THR A 65 -25.87 2.94 -2.87
C THR A 65 -26.91 1.83 -2.64
N GLY A 66 -26.93 1.21 -1.46
CA GLY A 66 -27.93 0.20 -1.08
C GLY A 66 -27.69 -1.21 -1.64
N PHE A 67 -26.53 -1.47 -2.26
CA PHE A 67 -26.15 -2.81 -2.75
C PHE A 67 -25.65 -3.74 -1.63
N LEU A 68 -25.24 -3.19 -0.48
CA LEU A 68 -24.86 -3.95 0.71
C LEU A 68 -25.72 -3.54 1.91
N SER A 69 -26.11 -4.52 2.72
CA SER A 69 -26.71 -4.25 4.03
C SER A 69 -25.70 -3.53 4.94
N LYS A 70 -26.19 -2.73 5.88
CA LYS A 70 -25.34 -1.99 6.83
C LYS A 70 -24.44 -2.92 7.64
N ASP A 71 -25.00 -4.05 8.12
CA ASP A 71 -24.27 -5.00 8.96
C ASP A 71 -23.18 -5.72 8.17
N THR A 72 -23.49 -6.17 6.95
CA THR A 72 -22.51 -6.79 6.06
C THR A 72 -21.38 -5.81 5.71
N ALA A 73 -21.72 -4.59 5.30
CA ALA A 73 -20.72 -3.58 4.98
C ALA A 73 -19.82 -3.26 6.18
N GLN A 74 -20.40 -3.16 7.39
CA GLN A 74 -19.63 -2.87 8.60
C GLN A 74 -18.64 -3.99 8.93
N SER A 75 -19.02 -5.26 8.76
CA SER A 75 -18.11 -6.40 8.92
C SER A 75 -16.88 -6.26 8.00
N PHE A 76 -17.09 -6.08 6.69
CA PHE A 76 -15.98 -5.95 5.75
C PHE A 76 -15.13 -4.69 5.96
N LEU A 77 -15.75 -3.57 6.36
CA LEU A 77 -15.01 -2.35 6.70
C LEU A 77 -14.09 -2.57 7.90
N ASN A 78 -14.54 -3.31 8.92
CA ASN A 78 -13.71 -3.63 10.08
C ASN A 78 -12.48 -4.44 9.67
N ASP A 79 -12.65 -5.46 8.81
CA ASP A 79 -11.57 -6.32 8.34
C ASP A 79 -10.52 -5.51 7.55
N VAL A 80 -10.97 -4.67 6.60
CA VAL A 80 -10.07 -3.82 5.81
C VAL A 80 -9.39 -2.76 6.68
N GLU A 81 -10.09 -2.19 7.66
CA GLU A 81 -9.49 -1.27 8.62
C GLU A 81 -8.40 -1.95 9.47
N GLU A 82 -8.59 -3.20 9.88
CA GLU A 82 -7.57 -3.95 10.61
C GLU A 82 -6.32 -4.14 9.76
N ILE A 83 -6.47 -4.54 8.50
CA ILE A 83 -5.35 -4.64 7.54
C ILE A 83 -4.62 -3.29 7.41
N LEU A 84 -5.36 -2.20 7.23
CA LEU A 84 -4.78 -0.85 7.15
C LEU A 84 -4.11 -0.42 8.46
N LYS A 85 -4.62 -0.85 9.62
CA LYS A 85 -4.02 -0.60 10.95
C LYS A 85 -2.76 -1.41 11.15
N ILE A 86 -2.69 -2.67 10.71
CA ILE A 86 -1.48 -3.49 10.76
C ILE A 86 -0.38 -2.83 9.91
N ILE A 87 -0.71 -2.47 8.67
CA ILE A 87 0.19 -1.73 7.76
C ILE A 87 0.62 -0.38 8.37
N GLY A 88 -0.31 0.32 9.03
CA GLY A 88 -0.07 1.62 9.65
C GLY A 88 0.61 1.56 11.02
N SER A 89 0.55 0.45 11.75
CA SER A 89 1.04 0.31 13.14
C SER A 89 2.55 0.54 13.24
N ILE A 90 3.28 0.19 12.18
CA ILE A 90 4.70 0.49 11.97
C ILE A 90 5.00 1.99 12.18
N GLN A 91 4.05 2.88 11.87
CA GLN A 91 4.22 4.33 12.05
C GLN A 91 4.30 4.75 13.52
N LYS A 92 3.55 4.11 14.42
CA LYS A 92 3.53 4.49 15.83
C LYS A 92 4.83 4.11 16.52
N THR A 93 5.40 2.96 16.16
CA THR A 93 6.71 2.53 16.65
C THR A 93 7.82 3.46 16.16
N ILE A 94 7.87 3.78 14.86
CA ILE A 94 8.90 4.67 14.28
C ILE A 94 8.84 6.09 14.87
N ARG A 95 7.67 6.56 15.28
CA ARG A 95 7.50 7.93 15.82
C ARG A 95 7.93 8.05 17.29
N ASN A 96 8.11 6.91 17.96
CA ASN A 96 8.61 6.79 19.34
C ASN A 96 10.04 6.23 19.39
N SER A 97 10.67 6.00 18.22
CA SER A 97 12.08 5.61 18.06
C SER A 97 12.90 6.83 17.66
#